data_AF-A0A109LJ06-F1
#
_entry.id   AF-A0A109LJ06-F1
#
_cell.length_a   1.000
_cell.length_b   1.000
_cell.length_c   1.000
_cell.angle_alpha   90.00
_cell.angle_beta   90.00
_cell.angle_gamma   90.00
#
_symmetry.space_group_name_H-M   'P 1'
#
loop_
_entity.id
_entity.type
_entity.pdbx_description
1 polymer ?
#
loop_
_entity_poly.entity_id
_entity_poly.type
_entity_poly.pdbx_seq_one_letter_code
_entity_poly.pdbx_strand_id
1 'polypeptide(L)'
;MLYSAKDLIRIQRATGIRLGQDQIDTILSLQSPEQSAQFLEDIQNVVFIHEDSLTSGGNIKDHYSEEWGGASERIGMWSSYLSLLEPKRRGWFGKKEIPFPAKMMLLQVLSPNAPIRKTGILDI
;
A
#
# COMPACT_ATOMS: atom_id res chain seq x y z
N MET A 1 5.12 -16.16 3.59
CA MET A 1 4.81 -15.59 2.26
C MET A 1 3.32 -15.73 2.06
N LEU A 2 2.60 -14.61 1.98
CA LEU A 2 1.14 -14.60 1.93
C LEU A 2 0.60 -14.89 0.51
N TYR A 3 1.29 -14.38 -0.51
CA TYR A 3 0.91 -14.52 -1.91
C TYR A 3 1.97 -15.29 -2.69
N SER A 4 1.54 -16.20 -3.57
CA SER A 4 2.46 -16.84 -4.51
C SER A 4 2.96 -15.85 -5.57
N ALA A 5 4.01 -16.21 -6.31
CA ALA A 5 4.48 -15.40 -7.45
C ALA A 5 3.37 -15.17 -8.49
N LYS A 6 2.49 -16.16 -8.70
CA LYS A 6 1.34 -16.03 -9.60
C LYS A 6 0.31 -15.04 -9.07
N ASP A 7 0.05 -15.04 -7.76
CA ASP A 7 -0.90 -14.11 -7.14
C ASP A 7 -0.38 -12.67 -7.21
N LEU A 8 0.91 -12.45 -6.96
CA LEU A 8 1.53 -11.12 -7.09
C LEU A 8 1.37 -10.56 -8.51
N ILE A 9 1.53 -11.38 -9.55
CA ILE A 9 1.29 -10.95 -10.94
C ILE A 9 -0.17 -10.52 -11.15
N ARG A 10 -1.12 -11.25 -10.56
CA ARG A 10 -2.55 -10.92 -10.65
C ARG A 10 -2.86 -9.60 -9.93
N ILE A 11 -2.34 -9.42 -8.73
CA ILE A 11 -2.47 -8.20 -7.94
C ILE A 11 -1.91 -7.00 -8.70
N GLN A 12 -0.70 -7.12 -9.26
CA GLN A 12 -0.08 -6.03 -10.03
C GLN A 12 -0.89 -5.64 -11.26
N ARG A 13 -1.49 -6.62 -11.96
CA ARG A 13 -2.37 -6.36 -13.10
C ARG A 13 -3.66 -5.65 -12.69
N ALA A 14 -4.28 -6.12 -11.61
CA ALA A 14 -5.55 -5.60 -11.13
C ALA A 14 -5.42 -4.17 -10.55
N THR A 15 -4.36 -3.92 -9.78
CA THR A 15 -4.13 -2.63 -9.13
C THR A 15 -3.38 -1.63 -10.01
N GLY A 16 -2.63 -2.09 -11.01
CA GLY A 16 -1.68 -1.26 -11.77
C GLY A 16 -0.43 -0.85 -10.98
N ILE A 17 -0.28 -1.30 -9.74
CA ILE A 17 0.84 -0.95 -8.86
C ILE A 17 1.82 -2.13 -8.79
N ARG A 18 3.12 -1.85 -8.90
CA ARG A 18 4.15 -2.85 -8.71
C ARG A 18 4.32 -3.14 -7.21
N LEU A 19 3.53 -4.09 -6.70
CA LEU A 19 3.59 -4.60 -5.33
C LEU A 19 4.26 -5.97 -5.28
N GLY A 20 5.36 -6.07 -4.53
CA GLY A 20 6.01 -7.31 -4.12
C GLY A 20 5.54 -7.79 -2.75
N GLN A 21 5.87 -9.05 -2.40
CA GLN A 21 5.55 -9.60 -1.08
C GLN A 21 6.17 -8.78 0.06
N ASP A 22 7.41 -8.32 -0.13
CA ASP A 22 8.13 -7.47 0.83
C ASP A 22 7.42 -6.13 1.06
N GLN A 23 6.87 -5.53 0.00
CA GLN A 23 6.11 -4.28 0.08
C GLN A 23 4.78 -4.50 0.81
N ILE A 24 4.08 -5.60 0.51
CA ILE A 24 2.84 -5.99 1.20
C ILE A 24 3.13 -6.23 2.69
N ASP A 25 4.15 -7.02 3.02
CA ASP A 25 4.54 -7.31 4.40
C ASP A 25 4.90 -6.02 5.16
N THR A 26 5.59 -5.10 4.48
CA THR A 26 5.90 -3.79 5.05
C THR A 26 4.62 -3.00 5.32
N ILE A 27 3.70 -2.88 4.35
CA ILE A 27 2.42 -2.19 4.52
C ILE A 27 1.63 -2.76 5.71
N LEU A 28 1.55 -4.09 5.83
CA LEU A 28 0.86 -4.74 6.96
C LEU A 28 1.51 -4.39 8.31
N SER A 29 2.84 -4.32 8.36
CA SER A 29 3.57 -3.95 9.60
C SER A 29 3.33 -2.50 10.05
N LEU A 30 2.87 -1.64 9.13
CA LEU A 30 2.61 -0.22 9.34
C LEU A 30 1.19 0.05 9.85
N GLN A 31 0.30 -0.93 9.76
CA GLN A 31 -1.14 -0.83 9.98
C GLN A 31 -1.57 -1.34 11.36
N SER A 32 -2.77 -0.96 11.80
CA SER A 32 -3.47 -1.68 12.86
C SER A 32 -3.98 -3.04 12.34
N PRO A 33 -4.36 -3.99 13.22
CA PRO A 33 -4.94 -5.26 12.78
C PRO A 33 -6.17 -5.09 11.88
N GLU A 34 -7.02 -4.11 12.19
CA GLU A 34 -8.25 -3.81 11.44
C GLU A 34 -7.92 -3.25 10.06
N GLN A 35 -6.96 -2.31 9.99
CA GLN A 35 -6.48 -1.76 8.73
C GLN A 35 -5.81 -2.83 7.85
N SER A 36 -5.10 -3.78 8.48
CA SER A 36 -4.47 -4.91 7.80
C SER A 36 -5.50 -5.84 7.18
N ALA A 37 -6.56 -6.17 7.93
CA ALA A 37 -7.66 -6.98 7.42
C ALA A 37 -8.35 -6.29 6.22
N GLN A 38 -8.66 -5.00 6.35
CA GLN A 38 -9.26 -4.22 5.25
C GLN A 38 -8.35 -4.18 4.01
N PHE A 39 -7.05 -3.97 4.18
CA PHE A 39 -6.12 -3.91 3.06
C PHE A 39 -6.02 -5.24 2.30
N LEU A 40 -6.06 -6.37 3.01
CA LEU A 40 -6.06 -7.69 2.39
C LEU A 40 -7.38 -7.98 1.65
N GLU A 41 -8.51 -7.55 2.22
CA GLU A 41 -9.82 -7.61 1.56
C GLU A 41 -9.84 -6.74 0.31
N ASP A 42 -9.33 -5.50 0.38
CA ASP A 42 -9.24 -4.58 -0.76
C ASP A 42 -8.45 -5.20 -1.92
N ILE A 43 -7.32 -5.85 -1.62
CA ILE A 43 -6.52 -6.56 -2.63
C ILE A 43 -7.35 -7.67 -3.29
N GLN A 44 -8.08 -8.46 -2.50
CA GLN A 44 -8.91 -9.55 -3.02
C GLN A 44 -10.05 -9.03 -3.88
N ASN A 45 -10.72 -7.96 -3.46
CA ASN A 45 -11.85 -7.37 -4.18
C ASN A 45 -11.40 -6.77 -5.50
N VAL A 46 -10.28 -6.03 -5.51
CA VAL A 46 -9.70 -5.49 -6.75
C VAL A 46 -9.25 -6.62 -7.68
N VAL A 47 -8.66 -7.71 -7.19
CA VAL A 47 -8.34 -8.84 -8.08
C VAL A 47 -9.61 -9.48 -8.65
N PHE A 48 -10.60 -9.74 -7.80
CA PHE A 48 -11.86 -10.38 -8.20
C PHE A 48 -12.61 -9.56 -9.27
N ILE A 49 -12.86 -8.29 -8.99
CA ILE A 49 -13.61 -7.41 -9.89
C ILE A 49 -12.86 -7.22 -11.21
N HIS A 50 -11.51 -7.17 -11.18
CA HIS A 50 -10.70 -7.03 -12.38
C HIS A 50 -10.86 -8.26 -13.27
N GLU A 51 -10.78 -9.46 -12.68
CA GLU A 51 -10.90 -10.70 -13.43
C GLU A 51 -12.32 -10.90 -13.96
N ASP A 52 -13.36 -10.51 -13.19
CA ASP A 52 -14.74 -10.48 -13.68
C ASP A 52 -14.89 -9.52 -14.86
N SER A 53 -14.27 -8.33 -14.82
CA SER A 53 -14.35 -7.37 -15.91
C SER A 53 -13.72 -7.90 -17.20
N LEU A 54 -12.64 -8.68 -17.10
CA LEU A 54 -12.01 -9.34 -18.26
C LEU A 54 -12.97 -10.32 -18.97
N THR A 55 -13.90 -10.94 -18.24
CA THR A 55 -14.95 -11.78 -18.87
C THR A 55 -15.99 -10.97 -19.63
N SER A 56 -16.10 -9.67 -19.33
CA SER A 56 -17.07 -8.72 -19.88
C SER A 56 -16.44 -7.65 -20.77
N GLY A 57 -15.29 -7.96 -21.40
CA GLY A 57 -14.61 -7.04 -22.32
C GLY A 57 -13.81 -5.91 -21.66
N GLY A 58 -13.50 -6.03 -20.36
CA GLY A 58 -12.70 -5.08 -19.60
C GLY A 58 -13.50 -3.97 -18.91
N ASN A 59 -14.83 -3.97 -19.03
CA ASN A 59 -15.68 -2.99 -18.36
C ASN A 59 -16.01 -3.43 -16.94
N ILE A 60 -15.71 -2.59 -15.96
CA ILE A 60 -16.15 -2.77 -14.57
C ILE A 60 -17.66 -2.52 -14.54
N LYS A 61 -18.43 -3.49 -14.04
CA LYS A 61 -19.89 -3.37 -13.94
C LYS A 61 -20.25 -2.30 -12.92
N ASP A 62 -21.29 -1.52 -13.19
CA ASP A 62 -21.67 -0.35 -12.37
C ASP A 62 -21.85 -0.69 -10.88
N HIS A 63 -22.37 -1.89 -10.56
CA HIS A 63 -22.57 -2.33 -9.17
C HIS A 63 -21.28 -2.61 -8.41
N TYR A 64 -20.14 -2.75 -9.09
CA TYR A 64 -18.81 -2.87 -8.47
C TYR A 64 -18.03 -1.55 -8.45
N SER A 65 -18.52 -0.48 -9.10
CA SER A 65 -17.73 0.74 -9.35
C SER A 65 -17.26 1.43 -8.06
N GLU A 66 -18.15 1.57 -7.08
CA GLU A 66 -17.86 2.21 -5.79
C GLU A 66 -16.86 1.39 -4.97
N GLU A 67 -17.10 0.08 -4.86
CA GLU A 67 -16.22 -0.84 -4.13
C GLU A 67 -14.82 -0.89 -4.75
N TRP A 68 -14.77 -1.00 -6.09
CA TRP A 68 -13.52 -0.95 -6.85
C TRP A 68 -12.75 0.35 -6.60
N GLY A 69 -13.44 1.49 -6.69
CA GLY A 69 -12.85 2.81 -6.50
C GLY A 69 -12.26 2.96 -5.11
N GLY A 70 -13.05 2.64 -4.08
CA GLY A 70 -12.62 2.76 -2.69
C GLY A 70 -11.46 1.82 -2.34
N ALA A 71 -11.51 0.56 -2.79
CA ALA A 71 -10.41 -0.39 -2.57
C ALA A 71 -9.13 0.05 -3.30
N SER A 72 -9.24 0.47 -4.56
CA SER A 72 -8.10 0.96 -5.34
C SER A 72 -7.45 2.19 -4.73
N GLU A 73 -8.27 3.14 -4.24
CA GLU A 73 -7.80 4.35 -3.56
C GLU A 73 -7.01 3.99 -2.29
N ARG A 74 -7.55 3.13 -1.43
CA ARG A 74 -6.88 2.70 -0.20
C ARG A 74 -5.57 1.98 -0.49
N ILE A 75 -5.53 1.11 -1.49
CA ILE A 75 -4.28 0.43 -1.90
C ILE A 75 -3.26 1.46 -2.40
N GLY A 76 -3.68 2.42 -3.23
CA GLY A 76 -2.83 3.50 -3.72
C GLY A 76 -2.28 4.40 -2.61
N MET A 77 -3.09 4.71 -1.60
CA MET A 77 -2.66 5.47 -0.42
C MET A 77 -1.56 4.73 0.35
N TRP A 78 -1.75 3.44 0.66
CA TRP A 78 -0.73 2.67 1.37
C TRP A 78 0.55 2.49 0.57
N SER A 79 0.45 2.30 -0.75
CA SER A 79 1.62 2.32 -1.63
C SER A 79 2.35 3.67 -1.59
N SER A 80 1.60 4.77 -1.52
CA SER A 80 2.17 6.12 -1.40
C SER A 80 2.87 6.32 -0.07
N TYR A 81 2.27 5.87 1.05
CA TYR A 81 2.91 5.95 2.37
C TYR A 81 4.18 5.11 2.45
N LEU A 82 4.19 3.93 1.84
CA LEU A 82 5.39 3.12 1.72
C LEU A 82 6.51 3.89 1.00
N SER A 83 6.19 4.60 -0.09
CA SER A 83 7.19 5.41 -0.82
C SER A 83 7.76 6.57 0.01
N LEU A 84 6.99 7.10 0.96
CA LEU A 84 7.43 8.15 1.87
C LEU A 84 8.45 7.65 2.90
N LEU A 85 8.53 6.33 3.12
CA LEU A 85 9.54 5.73 3.98
C LEU A 85 10.94 5.73 3.36
N GLU A 86 11.06 5.97 2.05
CA GLU A 86 12.35 5.98 1.38
C GLU A 86 13.21 7.18 1.81
N PRO A 87 14.39 6.95 2.41
CA PRO A 87 15.30 8.03 2.78
C PRO A 87 15.80 8.77 1.54
N LYS A 88 15.63 10.09 1.52
CA LYS A 88 16.11 10.95 0.43
C LYS A 88 17.42 11.62 0.83
N ARG A 89 18.32 11.79 -0.13
CA ARG A 89 19.59 12.51 0.08
C ARG A 89 19.30 14.01 0.11
N ARG A 90 19.64 14.70 1.20
CA ARG A 90 19.51 16.16 1.31
C ARG A 90 20.86 16.83 1.10
N GLY A 91 20.96 17.79 0.17
CA GLY A 91 22.21 18.52 -0.11
C GLY A 91 23.31 17.67 -0.79
N TRP A 92 24.41 18.32 -1.18
CA TRP A 92 25.52 17.68 -1.92
C TRP A 92 26.27 16.61 -1.09
N PHE A 93 26.34 16.76 0.23
CA PHE A 93 27.00 15.81 1.15
C PHE A 93 26.06 15.18 2.19
N GLY A 94 24.76 15.45 2.16
CA GLY A 94 23.95 15.14 3.35
C GLY A 94 23.53 13.68 3.48
N LYS A 95 23.24 13.37 4.73
CA LYS A 95 22.75 12.08 5.20
C LYS A 95 21.44 11.72 4.49
N LYS A 96 21.26 10.43 4.20
CA LYS A 96 19.96 9.91 3.75
C LYS A 96 19.00 9.91 4.93
N GLU A 97 17.92 10.67 4.82
CA GLU A 97 16.90 10.77 5.85
C GLU A 97 15.51 10.87 5.23
N ILE A 98 14.48 10.44 5.97
CA ILE A 98 13.09 10.70 5.58
C ILE A 98 12.84 12.21 5.75
N PRO A 99 12.35 12.92 4.72
CA PRO A 99 12.08 14.36 4.81
C PRO A 99 11.09 14.69 5.93
N PHE A 100 11.31 15.81 6.61
CA PHE A 100 10.45 16.27 7.72
C PHE A 100 8.93 16.25 7.40
N PRO A 101 8.44 16.75 6.24
CA PRO A 101 7.01 16.67 5.93
C PRO A 101 6.50 15.22 5.83
N ALA A 102 7.31 14.32 5.30
CA ALA A 102 6.96 12.90 5.22
C ALA A 102 6.89 12.28 6.62
N LYS A 103 7.83 12.60 7.52
CA LYS A 103 7.79 12.14 8.92
C LYS A 103 6.50 12.57 9.62
N MET A 104 6.14 13.86 9.53
CA MET A 104 4.91 14.40 10.11
C MET A 104 3.67 13.65 9.63
N MET A 105 3.55 13.43 8.32
CA MET A 105 2.43 12.72 7.73
C MET A 105 2.37 11.26 8.20
N LEU A 106 3.49 10.55 8.17
CA LEU A 106 3.59 9.16 8.61
C LEU A 106 3.24 9.00 10.10
N LEU A 107 3.63 9.94 10.95
CA LEU A 107 3.26 9.94 12.37
C LEU A 107 1.75 10.13 12.62
N GLN A 108 0.97 10.58 11.64
CA GLN A 108 -0.49 10.68 11.76
C GLN A 108 -1.20 9.42 11.29
N VAL A 109 -0.68 8.75 10.26
CA VAL A 109 -1.37 7.65 9.57
C VAL A 109 -0.94 6.26 10.01
N LEU A 110 0.32 6.10 10.43
CA LEU A 110 0.85 4.79 10.82
C LEU A 110 0.25 4.33 12.15
N SER A 111 0.10 3.04 12.35
CA SER A 111 -0.27 2.48 13.65
C SER A 111 0.72 2.95 14.74
N PRO A 112 0.26 3.31 15.95
CA PRO A 112 1.14 3.60 17.08
C PRO A 112 2.12 2.46 17.40
N ASN A 113 1.73 1.22 17.06
CA ASN A 113 2.53 0.02 17.29
C ASN A 113 3.46 -0.33 16.12
N ALA A 114 3.41 0.43 15.01
CA ALA A 114 4.24 0.18 13.84
C ALA A 114 5.73 0.14 14.23
N PRO A 115 6.51 -0.89 13.85
CA PRO A 115 7.90 -1.04 14.28
C PRO A 115 8.78 0.18 14.01
N ILE A 116 8.55 0.85 12.88
CA ILE A 116 9.31 2.04 12.48
C ILE A 116 9.20 3.20 13.48
N ARG A 117 8.07 3.34 14.20
CA ARG A 117 7.93 4.35 15.26
C ARG A 117 8.85 4.08 16.45
N LYS A 118 9.21 2.82 16.70
CA LYS A 118 10.10 2.43 17.82
C LYS A 118 11.58 2.67 17.51
N THR A 119 11.92 2.91 16.24
CA THR A 119 13.32 3.09 15.80
C THR A 119 13.84 4.52 15.97
N GLY A 120 12.97 5.48 16.27
CA GLY A 120 13.29 6.91 16.30
C GLY A 120 13.53 7.55 14.92
N ILE A 121 13.42 6.80 13.81
CA ILE A 121 13.62 7.33 12.46
C ILE A 121 12.60 8.42 12.11
N LEU A 122 11.38 8.31 12.64
CA LEU A 122 10.29 9.26 12.44
C LEU A 122 10.29 10.40 13.47
N ASP A 123 11.23 10.43 14.42
CA ASP A 123 11.32 11.49 15.40
C ASP A 123 11.62 12.83 14.73
N ILE A 124 11.06 13.88 15.35
CA ILE A 124 10.99 15.25 14.83
C ILE A 124 11.75 16.19 15.75
#